data_AF-A0A023AYV7-F1
#
_entry.id   AF-A0A023AYV7-F1
#
_cell.length_a   1.000
_cell.length_b   1.000
_cell.length_c   1.000
_cell.angle_alpha   90.00
_cell.angle_beta   90.00
_cell.angle_gamma   90.00
#
_symmetry.space_group_name_H-M   'P 1'
#
loop_
_entity.id
_entity.type
_entity.pdbx_description
1 polymer ?
#
loop_
_entity_poly.entity_id
_entity_poly.type
_entity_poly.pdbx_seq_one_letter_code
_entity_poly.pdbx_strand_id
1 'polypeptide(L)'
;MSLCAKDAGSSADFEETWTFDSNDSHSDITIKVHDARHLKLDETLAEGAFKFEQRPGYFYTGEVGLVDEKHGDEPSVRLTVKCE
;
A
#
# COMPACT_ATOMS: atom_id res chain seq x y z
N MET A 1 3.73 -18.41 -1.09
CA MET A 1 5.13 -17.99 -1.34
C MET A 1 5.05 -16.64 -2.02
N SER A 2 5.25 -15.54 -1.30
CA SER A 2 5.20 -14.19 -1.89
C SER A 2 6.52 -13.95 -2.65
N LEU A 3 6.38 -13.59 -3.93
CA LEU A 3 7.47 -13.25 -4.84
C LEU A 3 7.95 -11.85 -4.48
N CYS A 4 8.98 -11.78 -3.63
CA CYS A 4 9.68 -10.53 -3.36
C CYS A 4 10.39 -10.11 -4.66
N ALA A 5 9.85 -9.10 -5.36
CA ALA A 5 10.36 -8.61 -6.63
C ALA A 5 11.71 -7.91 -6.43
N LYS A 6 12.80 -8.68 -6.45
CA LYS A 6 14.16 -8.13 -6.52
C LYS A 6 14.37 -7.50 -7.89
N ASP A 7 14.84 -6.24 -7.91
CA ASP A 7 15.37 -5.52 -9.08
C ASP A 7 14.36 -4.94 -10.09
N ALA A 8 13.18 -4.51 -9.64
CA ALA A 8 12.22 -3.78 -10.46
C ALA A 8 12.57 -2.28 -10.57
N GLY A 9 13.65 -1.94 -11.28
CA GLY A 9 14.26 -0.61 -11.36
C GLY A 9 13.42 0.56 -11.92
N SER A 10 12.11 0.40 -12.16
CA SER A 10 11.18 1.50 -12.46
C SER A 10 9.69 1.14 -12.35
N SER A 11 9.34 -0.14 -12.41
CA SER A 11 7.96 -0.63 -12.40
C SER A 11 7.90 -2.04 -11.84
N ALA A 12 6.98 -2.28 -10.91
CA ALA A 12 6.73 -3.59 -10.32
C ALA A 12 5.23 -3.82 -10.24
N ASP A 13 4.78 -4.99 -10.68
CA ASP A 13 3.38 -5.41 -10.59
C ASP A 13 3.23 -6.41 -9.44
N PHE A 14 2.31 -6.10 -8.52
CA PHE A 14 1.99 -6.96 -7.40
C PHE A 14 0.48 -7.19 -7.38
N GLU A 15 0.09 -8.46 -7.34
CA GLU A 15 -1.29 -8.87 -7.11
C GLU A 15 -1.30 -9.73 -5.84
N GLU A 16 -1.66 -9.10 -4.71
CA GLU A 16 -1.70 -9.75 -3.41
C GLU A 16 -3.03 -9.50 -2.71
N THR A 17 -3.40 -10.42 -1.82
CA THR A 17 -4.59 -10.33 -0.98
C THR A 17 -4.16 -10.49 0.47
N TRP A 18 -4.58 -9.56 1.32
CA TRP A 18 -4.34 -9.60 2.76
C TRP A 18 -5.68 -9.63 3.50
N THR A 19 -5.68 -10.30 4.65
CA THR A 19 -6.85 -10.38 5.53
C THR A 19 -6.43 -9.95 6.93
N PHE A 20 -7.21 -9.04 7.52
CA PHE A 20 -6.96 -8.48 8.85
C PHE A 20 -8.22 -8.62 9.70
N ASP A 21 -8.06 -9.07 10.94
CA ASP A 21 -9.14 -9.05 11.92
C ASP A 21 -9.16 -7.68 12.63
N SER A 22 -10.26 -6.95 12.53
CA SER A 22 -10.48 -5.68 13.22
C SER A 22 -11.75 -5.76 14.08
N ASN A 23 -11.68 -5.22 15.29
CA ASN A 23 -12.85 -5.07 16.17
C ASN A 23 -13.57 -3.73 15.95
N ASP A 24 -12.92 -2.77 15.27
CA ASP A 24 -13.46 -1.45 14.99
C ASP A 24 -14.09 -1.40 13.60
N SER A 25 -15.23 -0.72 13.50
CA SER A 25 -15.96 -0.54 12.24
C SER A 25 -15.36 0.54 11.34
N HIS A 26 -14.41 1.33 11.85
CA HIS A 26 -13.70 2.35 11.10
C HIS A 26 -12.22 2.07 11.20
N SER A 27 -11.56 1.92 10.05
CA SER A 27 -10.13 1.64 9.97
C SER A 27 -9.44 2.69 9.11
N ASP A 28 -8.28 3.15 9.57
CA ASP A 28 -7.31 3.86 8.74
C ASP A 28 -6.30 2.84 8.21
N ILE A 29 -6.27 2.65 6.90
CA ILE A 29 -5.34 1.75 6.23
C ILE A 29 -4.20 2.57 5.67
N THR A 30 -2.99 2.34 6.18
CA THR A 30 -1.75 2.97 5.70
C THR A 30 -0.94 1.95 4.92
N ILE A 31 -0.51 2.33 3.72
CA ILE A 31 0.35 1.52 2.86
C ILE A 31 1.69 2.24 2.72
N LYS A 32 2.78 1.51 2.95
CA LYS A 32 4.16 2.00 2.78
C LYS A 32 4.92 1.08 1.85
N VAL A 33 5.59 1.66 0.87
CA VAL A 33 6.52 0.95 -0.03
C VAL A 33 7.92 1.23 0.44
N HIS A 34 8.71 0.17 0.61
CA HIS A 34 10.08 0.26 1.10
C HIS A 34 11.07 -0.33 0.09
N ASP A 35 12.25 0.28 0.00
CA ASP A 35 13.42 -0.33 -0.62
C ASP A 35 13.99 -1.39 0.34
N ALA A 36 13.97 -2.65 -0.09
CA ALA A 36 14.44 -3.80 0.69
C ALA A 36 15.98 -3.87 0.65
N ARG A 37 16.63 -3.19 1.59
CA ARG A 37 18.09 -3.04 1.59
C ARG A 37 18.76 -4.10 2.45
N HIS A 38 19.52 -5.00 1.82
CA HIS A 38 20.24 -6.02 2.59
C HIS A 38 21.27 -5.37 3.53
N LEU A 39 21.16 -5.66 4.84
CA LEU A 39 22.06 -5.20 5.92
C LEU A 39 21.96 -3.71 6.28
N LYS A 40 20.97 -2.97 5.75
CA LYS A 40 20.66 -1.60 6.15
C LYS A 40 19.20 -1.52 6.61
N LEU A 41 18.84 -0.42 7.27
CA LEU A 41 17.43 -0.11 7.49
C LEU A 41 16.76 0.11 6.14
N ASP A 42 15.58 -0.48 5.96
CA ASP A 42 14.76 -0.26 4.76
C ASP A 42 14.37 1.22 4.66
N GLU A 43 14.39 1.75 3.45
CA GLU A 43 14.03 3.14 3.19
C GLU A 43 12.60 3.22 2.70
N THR A 44 11.75 4.04 3.32
CA THR A 44 10.43 4.35 2.75
C THR A 44 10.62 5.11 1.45
N LEU A 45 10.05 4.57 0.38
CA LEU A 45 10.02 5.17 -0.95
C LEU A 45 8.74 5.97 -1.17
N ALA A 46 7.60 5.46 -0.69
CA ALA A 46 6.32 6.13 -0.82
C ALA A 46 5.35 5.66 0.27
N GLU A 47 4.45 6.55 0.68
CA GLU A 47 3.41 6.28 1.67
C GLU A 47 2.07 6.90 1.27
N GLY A 48 0.98 6.26 1.66
CA GLY A 48 -0.37 6.79 1.51
C GLY A 48 -1.33 6.09 2.45
N ALA A 49 -2.47 6.73 2.71
CA ALA A 49 -3.47 6.20 3.61
C ALA A 49 -4.89 6.44 3.09
N PHE A 50 -5.80 5.54 3.41
CA PHE A 50 -7.22 5.70 3.13
C PHE A 50 -8.07 5.16 4.27
N LYS A 51 -9.30 5.65 4.37
CA LYS A 51 -10.26 5.22 5.38
C LYS A 51 -11.17 4.15 4.82
N PHE A 52 -11.44 3.13 5.63
CA PHE A 52 -12.35 2.05 5.31
C PHE A 52 -13.38 1.88 6.43
N GLU A 53 -14.64 1.76 6.05
CA GLU A 53 -15.76 1.54 6.97
C GLU A 53 -16.27 0.11 6.80
N GLN A 54 -16.05 -0.73 7.82
CA GLN A 54 -16.52 -2.11 7.87
C GLN A 54 -17.99 -2.14 8.27
N ARG A 55 -18.87 -2.13 7.26
CA ARG A 55 -20.31 -2.33 7.44
C ARG A 55 -20.86 -3.32 6.42
N PRO A 56 -21.90 -4.10 6.77
CA PRO A 56 -22.50 -5.05 5.83
C PRO A 56 -22.90 -4.38 4.50
N GLY A 57 -22.44 -4.95 3.39
CA GLY A 57 -22.73 -4.46 2.04
C GLY A 57 -21.92 -3.25 1.58
N TYR A 58 -20.93 -2.80 2.36
CA TYR A 58 -19.97 -1.80 1.91
C TYR A 58 -18.77 -2.46 1.26
N PHE A 59 -18.45 -2.01 0.06
CA PHE A 59 -17.30 -2.45 -0.72
C PHE A 59 -16.49 -1.21 -1.09
N TYR A 60 -15.18 -1.33 -1.05
CA TYR A 60 -14.28 -0.27 -1.52
C TYR A 60 -13.52 -0.76 -2.75
N THR A 61 -13.47 0.05 -3.79
CA THR A 61 -12.57 -0.14 -4.93
C THR A 61 -12.09 1.23 -5.38
N GLY A 62 -10.79 1.46 -5.37
CA GLY A 62 -10.23 2.76 -5.70
C GLY A 62 -8.73 2.73 -5.99
N GLU A 63 -8.25 3.80 -6.63
CA GLU A 63 -6.83 4.07 -6.78
C GLU A 63 -6.33 4.84 -5.54
N VAL A 64 -5.27 4.35 -4.92
CA VAL A 64 -4.55 5.00 -3.84
C VAL A 64 -3.19 5.44 -4.39
N GLY A 65 -2.97 6.75 -4.42
CA GLY A 65 -1.66 7.32 -4.73
C GLY A 65 -0.79 7.36 -3.48
N LEU A 66 0.41 6.80 -3.57
CA LEU A 66 1.44 6.91 -2.54
C LEU A 66 2.43 7.98 -2.94
N VAL A 67 2.82 8.81 -1.98
CA VAL A 67 3.66 9.98 -2.19
C VAL A 67 5.03 9.74 -1.55
N ASP A 68 6.08 10.18 -2.24
CA ASP A 68 7.42 10.27 -1.66
C ASP A 68 7.59 11.63 -1.00
N GLU A 69 7.59 11.66 0.34
CA GLU A 69 7.74 12.89 1.13
C GLU A 69 9.00 13.70 0.78
N LYS A 70 10.02 13.08 0.16
CA LYS A 70 11.26 13.77 -0.22
C LYS A 70 11.18 14.46 -1.58
N HIS A 71 10.28 14.06 -2.46
CA HIS A 71 10.29 14.44 -3.88
C HIS A 71 9.04 15.20 -4.36
N GLY A 72 8.05 15.45 -3.48
CA GLY A 72 6.93 16.34 -3.74
C GLY A 72 5.57 15.73 -3.38
N ASP A 73 4.48 16.42 -3.73
CA ASP A 73 3.11 16.00 -3.38
C ASP A 73 2.44 15.13 -4.47
N GLU A 74 3.12 14.89 -5.59
CA GLU A 74 2.59 14.05 -6.67
C GLU A 74 2.81 12.55 -6.36
N PRO A 75 1.81 11.68 -6.63
CA PRO A 75 1.96 10.25 -6.38
C PRO A 75 3.08 9.62 -7.22
N SER A 76 4.09 9.06 -6.54
CA SER A 76 5.20 8.33 -7.16
C SER A 76 4.87 6.86 -7.39
N VAL A 77 3.93 6.30 -6.61
CA VAL A 77 3.40 4.93 -6.78
C VAL A 77 1.87 4.99 -6.76
N ARG A 78 1.23 4.18 -7.60
CA ARG A 78 -0.24 4.06 -7.63
C ARG A 78 -0.63 2.61 -7.42
N LEU A 79 -1.59 2.40 -6.54
CA LEU A 79 -2.12 1.08 -6.20
C LEU A 79 -3.62 1.05 -6.45
N THR A 80 -4.11 -0.01 -7.07
CA THR A 80 -5.54 -0.30 -7.09
C THR A 80 -5.86 -1.18 -5.89
N VAL A 81 -6.72 -0.69 -5.00
CA VAL A 81 -7.12 -1.41 -3.78
C VAL A 81 -8.58 -1.81 -3.89
N LYS A 82 -8.87 -3.06 -3.53
CA LYS A 82 -10.23 -3.60 -3.40
C LYS A 82 -10.41 -4.16 -1.99
N CYS A 83 -11.45 -3.72 -1.29
CA CYS A 83 -11.85 -4.26 0.01
C CYS A 83 -13.25 -4.85 -0.11
N GLU A 84 -13.41 -6.08 0.38
CA GLU A 84 -14.64 -6.88 0.37
C GLU A 84 -15.12 -7.15 1.80
#